data_AF-A0AAW4WXF5-F1
#
_entry.id   AF-A0AAW4WXF5-F1
#
_cell.length_a   1.000
_cell.length_b   1.000
_cell.length_c   1.000
_cell.angle_alpha   90.00
_cell.angle_beta   90.00
_cell.angle_gamma   90.00
#
_symmetry.space_group_name_H-M   'P 1'
#
loop_
_entity.id
_entity.type
_entity.pdbx_description
1 polymer ?
#
loop_
_entity_poly.entity_id
_entity_poly.type
_entity_poly.pdbx_seq_one_letter_code
_entity_poly.pdbx_strand_id
1 'polypeptide(L)' 'MANCDSLDLKLILSFAQSYKELYQRGKINEDQLRQVLDLIDNYQNFNPDEFTAELKKIFPNSSF' A
#
# COMPACT_ATOMS: atom_id res chain seq x y z
N MET A 1 2.70 1.47 -25.68
CA MET A 1 3.98 0.93 -25.18
C MET A 1 4.23 1.53 -23.81
N ALA A 2 4.33 0.67 -22.81
CA ALA A 2 4.37 0.98 -21.39
C ALA A 2 5.56 1.87 -21.03
N ASN A 3 5.30 3.17 -20.81
CA ASN A 3 6.19 4.04 -20.05
C ASN A 3 5.72 4.15 -18.58
N CYS A 4 4.86 3.21 -18.16
CA CYS A 4 4.21 3.17 -16.85
C CYS A 4 4.79 2.11 -15.91
N ASP A 5 5.80 1.34 -16.32
CA ASP A 5 6.43 0.33 -15.45
C ASP A 5 7.38 0.96 -14.42
N SER A 6 8.24 1.87 -14.86
CA SER A 6 9.28 2.45 -13.99
C SER A 6 8.76 3.50 -13.00
N LEU A 7 7.66 4.17 -13.34
CA LEU A 7 7.00 5.17 -12.50
C LEU A 7 6.22 4.51 -11.37
N ASP A 8 5.47 3.44 -11.69
CA ASP A 8 4.76 2.66 -10.71
C ASP A 8 5.70 1.94 -9.74
N LEU A 9 6.78 1.32 -10.25
CA LEU A 9 7.71 0.60 -9.39
C LEU A 9 8.35 1.51 -8.31
N LYS A 10 8.73 2.74 -8.69
CA LYS A 10 9.26 3.72 -7.73
C LYS A 10 8.21 4.15 -6.71
N LEU A 11 6.96 4.29 -7.13
CA LEU A 11 5.85 4.65 -6.26
C LEU A 11 5.58 3.51 -5.25
N ILE A 12 5.45 2.27 -5.74
CA ILE A 12 5.29 1.05 -4.96
C ILE A 12 6.41 0.89 -3.93
N LEU A 13 7.67 1.05 -4.36
CA LEU A 13 8.83 0.99 -3.47
C LEU A 13 8.79 2.09 -2.40
N SER A 14 8.39 3.31 -2.76
CA SER A 14 8.27 4.42 -1.79
C SER A 14 7.16 4.18 -0.78
N PHE A 15 6.03 3.59 -1.21
CA PHE A 15 4.95 3.17 -0.33
C PHE A 15 5.40 2.05 0.60
N ALA A 16 5.97 0.97 0.06
CA ALA A 16 6.48 -0.15 0.85
C ALA A 16 7.50 0.30 1.89
N GLN A 17 8.41 1.21 1.51
CA GLN A 17 9.37 1.83 2.42
C GLN A 17 8.67 2.61 3.55
N SER A 18 7.69 3.45 3.20
CA SER A 18 6.95 4.27 4.17
C SER A 18 6.19 3.40 5.18
N TYR A 19 5.51 2.34 4.72
CA TYR A 19 4.82 1.41 5.61
C TYR A 19 5.80 0.58 6.45
N LYS A 20 6.96 0.22 5.91
CA LYS A 20 8.03 -0.43 6.69
C LYS A 20 8.54 0.49 7.80
N GLU A 21 8.71 1.78 7.54
CA GLU A 21 9.06 2.75 8.60
C GLU A 21 7.96 2.87 9.66
N LEU A 22 6.69 2.87 9.25
CA LEU A 22 5.56 2.86 10.19
C LEU A 22 5.57 1.61 11.08
N TYR A 23 5.90 0.45 10.51
CA TYR A 23 6.05 -0.80 11.26
C TYR A 23 7.22 -0.73 12.24
N GLN A 24 8.39 -0.23 11.80
CA GLN A 24 9.56 -0.03 12.66
C GLN A 24 9.29 0.95 13.81
N ARG A 25 8.41 1.93 13.60
CA ARG A 25 7.98 2.89 14.62
C ARG A 25 6.86 2.35 15.53
N GLY A 26 6.40 1.12 15.32
CA GLY A 26 5.30 0.51 16.07
C GLY A 26 3.94 1.18 15.83
N LYS A 27 3.78 1.89 14.71
CA LYS A 27 2.52 2.56 14.32
C LYS A 27 1.55 1.61 13.65
N ILE A 28 2.07 0.58 12.98
CA ILE A 28 1.30 -0.49 12.35
C ILE A 28 1.90 -1.84 12.76
N ASN A 29 1.09 -2.88 12.75
CA ASN A 29 1.54 -4.25 13.05
C ASN A 29 2.04 -4.96 11.78
N GLU A 30 2.72 -6.10 11.94
CA GLU A 30 3.22 -6.89 10.81
C GLU A 30 2.09 -7.32 9.86
N ASP A 31 0.95 -7.70 10.44
CA ASP A 31 -0.25 -8.08 9.68
C ASP A 31 -0.75 -6.93 8.78
N GLN A 32 -0.74 -5.71 9.30
CA GLN A 32 -1.15 -4.50 8.57
C GLN A 32 -0.18 -4.19 7.43
N LEU A 33 1.13 -4.29 7.70
CA LEU A 33 2.16 -4.13 6.68
C LEU A 33 1.99 -5.17 5.56
N ARG A 34 1.74 -6.43 5.92
CA ARG A 34 1.57 -7.52 4.96
C ARG A 34 0.35 -7.30 4.07
N GLN A 35 -0.79 -6.91 4.63
CA GLN A 35 -2.00 -6.62 3.86
C GLN A 35 -1.78 -5.45 2.89
N VAL A 36 -1.05 -4.41 3.29
CA VAL A 36 -0.74 -3.30 2.39
C VAL A 36 0.17 -3.74 1.25
N LEU A 37 1.20 -4.54 1.53
CA LEU A 37 2.10 -5.05 0.50
C LEU A 37 1.35 -5.93 -0.51
N ASP A 38 0.44 -6.78 -0.03
CA ASP A 38 -0.41 -7.62 -0.88
C ASP A 38 -1.36 -6.79 -1.76
N LEU A 39 -1.95 -5.73 -1.19
CA LEU A 39 -2.80 -4.78 -1.92
C LEU A 39 -2.02 -4.05 -3.00
N ILE A 40 -0.80 -3.62 -2.70
CA ILE A 40 0.07 -2.92 -3.66
C ILE A 40 0.58 -3.88 -4.74
N ASP A 41 0.88 -5.14 -4.42
CA ASP A 41 1.28 -6.15 -5.41
C ASP A 41 0.16 -6.40 -6.43
N ASN A 42 -1.10 -6.35 -5.97
CA ASN A 42 -2.29 -6.53 -6.79
C ASN A 42 -2.90 -5.22 -7.30
N TYR A 43 -2.26 -4.05 -7.14
CA TYR A 43 -2.87 -2.75 -7.42
C TYR A 43 -3.39 -2.61 -8.87
N GLN A 44 -2.74 -3.28 -9.83
CA GLN A 44 -3.13 -3.27 -11.25
C GLN A 44 -4.51 -3.91 -11.49
N ASN A 45 -4.95 -4.77 -10.57
CA ASN A 45 -6.26 -5.42 -10.61
C ASN A 45 -7.35 -4.60 -9.92
N PHE A 46 -7.00 -3.52 -9.22
CA PHE A 46 -7.95 -2.70 -8.47
C PHE A 46 -8.13 -1.34 -9.12
N ASN A 47 -9.38 -0.90 -9.20
CA ASN A 47 -9.67 0.50 -9.48
C ASN A 47 -9.33 1.36 -8.25
N PRO A 48 -9.05 2.66 -8.41
CA PRO A 48 -8.66 3.54 -7.31
C PRO A 48 -9.66 3.57 -6.13
N ASP A 49 -10.96 3.45 -6.41
CA ASP A 49 -12.01 3.34 -5.38
C ASP A 49 -11.89 2.04 -4.57
N GLU A 50 -11.68 0.90 -5.25
CA GLU A 50 -11.54 -0.40 -4.57
C GLU A 50 -10.25 -0.47 -3.76
N PHE A 51 -9.15 0.04 -4.32
CA PHE A 51 -7.89 0.16 -3.60
C PHE A 51 -8.05 0.98 -2.32
N THR A 52 -8.75 2.12 -2.39
CA THR A 52 -9.03 2.97 -1.23
C THR A 52 -9.93 2.25 -0.21
N ALA A 53 -10.92 1.49 -0.67
CA ALA A 53 -11.80 0.72 0.21
C ALA A 53 -11.05 -0.38 0.97
N GLU A 54 -10.18 -1.12 0.29
CA GLU A 54 -9.32 -2.14 0.93
C GLU A 54 -8.34 -1.50 1.91
N LEU A 55 -7.72 -0.38 1.54
CA LEU A 55 -6.79 0.32 2.41
C LEU A 55 -7.47 0.84 3.70
N LYS A 56 -8.74 1.25 3.62
CA LYS A 56 -9.58 1.57 4.78
C LYS A 56 -9.93 0.34 5.64
N LYS A 57 -10.08 -0.84 5.04
CA LYS A 57 -10.26 -2.09 5.81
C LYS A 57 -9.02 -2.44 6.60
N ILE A 58 -7.84 -2.20 6.01
CA ILE A 58 -6.56 -2.42 6.68
C ILE A 58 -6.44 -1.41 7.83
N PHE A 59 -6.67 -0.11 7.57
CA PHE A 59 -6.55 0.95 8.57
C PHE A 59 -7.91 1.54 8.99
N PRO A 60 -8.75 0.81 9.74
CA PRO A 60 -10.10 1.27 10.10
C PRO A 60 -10.10 2.47 11.04
N ASN A 61 -8.99 2.71 11.75
CA ASN A 61 -8.81 3.82 12.68
C ASN A 61 -7.97 4.98 12.11
N SER A 62 -7.54 4.90 10.84
CA SER A 62 -6.88 6.04 10.21
C SER A 62 -7.92 6.97 9.59
N SER A 63 -8.03 8.18 10.13
CA SER A 63 -8.69 9.30 9.44
C SER A 63 -7.78 9.77 8.30
N PHE A 64 -7.85 9.07 7.15
CA PHE A 64 -7.28 9.53 5.88
C PHE A 64 -8.18 10.57 5.21
#